data_AF-A0A4R2GEH3-F1
#
_entry.id   AF-A0A4R2GEH3-F1
#
_cell.length_a   1.000
_cell.length_b   1.000
_cell.length_c   1.000
_cell.angle_alpha   90.00
_cell.angle_beta   90.00
_cell.angle_gamma   90.00
#
_symmetry.space_group_name_H-M   'P 1'
#
loop_
_entity.id
_entity.type
_entity.pdbx_description
1 polymer ?
#
loop_
_entity_poly.entity_id
_entity_poly.type
_entity_poly.pdbx_seq_one_letter_code
_entity_poly.pdbx_strand_id
1 'polypeptide(L)'
;MKLTSSLGSLLASSLSIEKKQQALIELVINTYQPQDRTALFQTVTDYRRRLLESFFPEHQHKSLSVLFELMDYRDLIQRYPSSLSTEMALLEEAAGQCYMHWLDFWCECEIAAIKAKSPLDSRSPSGIDLPIKDSAYYSAIIDQIEDDQLVVQTPSHPQGMPISDAIALSNLEVFIKGEKWFEMLPLLHLSQTGKHFILLKHPDDEAFPTLVSSALIQDWSKNETWLSYAPPFSNDHWQYCLPNHGYDSLSGLQLFTPPILSKCDSLPKFDNQFQLQLSETRAICEVLRLTVSGNTQQKLYFLYLAQKELMSVLHQVGYKIGFTIIEQPFMLQFYQAIDPKAYFHSGYYELNDDGTTIYRGFWNFELMVNVFNDTDFKGYKRAVRNSRKLNSVQQPVSLQQPSSVNKDEHV
;
A
#
# COMPACT_ATOMS: atom_id res chain seq x y z
N MET A 1 23.34 7.37 -28.35
CA MET A 1 24.82 7.50 -28.37
C MET A 1 25.40 8.13 -27.11
N LYS A 2 24.83 9.21 -26.55
CA LYS A 2 25.32 9.78 -25.27
C LYS A 2 25.02 8.90 -24.05
N LEU A 3 23.79 8.40 -23.92
CA LEU A 3 23.38 7.58 -22.76
C LEU A 3 24.15 6.26 -22.64
N THR A 4 24.27 5.49 -23.73
CA THR A 4 25.03 4.23 -23.74
C THR A 4 26.50 4.43 -23.37
N SER A 5 27.11 5.54 -23.81
CA SER A 5 28.48 5.90 -23.42
C SER A 5 28.57 6.28 -21.93
N SER A 6 27.59 7.02 -21.41
CA SER A 6 27.52 7.38 -19.98
C SER A 6 27.34 6.15 -19.09
N LEU A 7 26.46 5.22 -19.49
CA LEU A 7 26.26 3.95 -18.79
C LEU A 7 27.53 3.09 -18.81
N GLY A 8 28.18 2.96 -19.96
CA GLY A 8 29.46 2.26 -20.07
C GLY A 8 30.55 2.87 -19.20
N SER A 9 30.63 4.20 -19.15
CA SER A 9 31.57 4.91 -18.25
C SER A 9 31.24 4.69 -16.78
N LEU A 10 29.96 4.64 -16.41
CA LEU A 10 29.53 4.43 -15.03
C LEU A 10 29.85 3.00 -14.57
N LEU A 11 29.57 2.01 -15.42
CA LEU A 11 29.89 0.60 -15.21
C LEU A 11 31.40 0.39 -15.01
N ALA A 12 32.22 1.02 -15.85
CA ALA A 12 33.68 0.94 -15.77
C ALA A 12 34.31 1.76 -14.63
N SER A 13 33.52 2.60 -13.94
CA SER A 13 34.04 3.48 -12.90
C SER A 13 34.37 2.72 -11.59
N SER A 14 35.39 3.19 -10.88
CA SER A 14 35.78 2.74 -9.54
C SER A 14 35.08 3.51 -8.41
N LEU A 15 33.96 4.18 -8.72
CA LEU A 15 33.16 4.91 -7.74
C LEU A 15 32.60 3.96 -6.68
N SER A 16 32.38 4.49 -5.46
CA SER A 16 31.64 3.75 -4.43
C SER A 16 30.20 3.49 -4.88
N ILE A 17 29.56 2.47 -4.30
CA ILE A 17 28.19 2.07 -4.68
C ILE A 17 27.23 3.25 -4.55
N GLU A 18 27.33 4.03 -3.48
CA GLU A 18 26.46 5.18 -3.22
C GLU A 18 26.62 6.26 -4.31
N LYS A 19 27.85 6.53 -4.73
CA LYS A 19 28.12 7.48 -5.83
C LYS A 19 27.62 6.95 -7.17
N LYS A 20 27.71 5.64 -7.41
CA LYS A 20 27.15 5.02 -8.62
C LYS A 20 25.63 5.07 -8.64
N GLN A 21 24.98 4.77 -7.52
CA GLN A 21 23.52 4.89 -7.34
C GLN A 21 23.04 6.30 -7.67
N GLN A 22 23.65 7.31 -7.05
CA GLN A 22 23.31 8.71 -7.31
C GLN A 22 23.48 9.08 -8.78
N ALA A 23 24.65 8.79 -9.38
CA ALA A 23 24.91 9.10 -10.77
C ALA A 23 23.96 8.35 -11.73
N LEU A 24 23.57 7.11 -11.41
CA LEU A 24 22.63 6.32 -12.20
C LEU A 24 21.22 6.91 -12.16
N ILE A 25 20.73 7.25 -10.96
CA ILE A 25 19.43 7.91 -10.76
C ILE A 25 19.40 9.24 -11.52
N GLU A 26 20.40 10.09 -11.34
CA GLU A 26 20.50 11.38 -12.04
C GLU A 26 20.52 11.20 -13.56
N LEU A 27 21.24 10.20 -14.05
CA LEU A 27 21.28 9.89 -15.48
C LEU A 27 19.91 9.50 -16.01
N VAL A 28 19.16 8.64 -15.31
CA VAL A 28 17.81 8.22 -15.71
C VAL A 28 16.83 9.39 -15.67
N ILE A 29 16.78 10.14 -14.56
CA ILE A 29 15.84 11.26 -14.38
C ILE A 29 16.08 12.36 -15.43
N ASN A 30 17.34 12.66 -15.74
CA ASN A 30 17.67 13.69 -16.72
C ASN A 30 17.48 13.24 -18.18
N THR A 31 17.43 11.93 -18.43
CA THR A 31 17.32 11.39 -19.79
C THR A 31 15.88 11.09 -20.20
N TYR A 32 15.06 10.56 -19.29
CA TYR A 32 13.72 10.10 -19.61
C TYR A 32 12.64 10.98 -18.99
N GLN A 33 11.63 11.33 -19.80
CA GLN A 33 10.39 11.92 -19.28
C GLN A 33 9.63 10.87 -18.42
N PRO A 34 8.73 11.29 -17.52
CA PRO A 34 8.03 10.36 -16.63
C PRO A 34 7.37 9.18 -17.35
N GLN A 35 6.67 9.41 -18.47
CA GLN A 35 5.99 8.35 -19.23
C GLN A 35 6.98 7.36 -19.87
N ASP A 36 8.05 7.88 -20.47
CA ASP A 36 9.10 7.05 -21.07
C ASP A 36 9.83 6.23 -20.01
N ARG A 37 10.06 6.84 -18.84
CA ARG A 37 10.67 6.18 -17.68
C ARG A 37 9.80 5.05 -17.15
N THR A 38 8.50 5.27 -16.99
CA THR A 38 7.56 4.21 -16.59
C THR A 38 7.54 3.07 -17.61
N ALA A 39 7.45 3.38 -18.91
CA ALA A 39 7.45 2.37 -19.97
C ALA A 39 8.76 1.55 -19.99
N LEU A 40 9.90 2.21 -19.81
CA LEU A 40 11.21 1.60 -19.69
C LEU A 40 11.27 0.61 -18.52
N PHE A 41 10.89 1.07 -17.32
CA PHE A 41 10.90 0.23 -16.13
C PHE A 41 9.96 -0.98 -16.26
N GLN A 42 8.74 -0.74 -16.74
CA GLN A 42 7.75 -1.80 -16.96
C GLN A 42 8.26 -2.86 -17.96
N THR A 43 8.87 -2.42 -19.07
CA THR A 43 9.36 -3.33 -20.12
C THR A 43 10.41 -4.30 -19.59
N VAL A 44 11.37 -3.80 -18.81
CA VAL A 44 12.43 -4.63 -18.20
C VAL A 44 11.83 -5.54 -17.13
N THR A 45 10.93 -5.01 -16.29
CA THR A 45 10.21 -5.81 -15.27
C THR A 45 9.45 -6.97 -15.89
N ASP A 46 8.64 -6.73 -16.92
CA ASP A 46 7.83 -7.78 -17.58
C ASP A 46 8.68 -8.80 -18.33
N TYR A 47 9.84 -8.38 -18.85
CA TYR A 47 10.82 -9.30 -19.42
C TYR A 47 11.36 -10.25 -18.35
N ARG A 48 11.83 -9.71 -17.22
CA ARG A 48 12.44 -10.50 -16.14
C ARG A 48 11.44 -11.34 -15.38
N ARG A 49 10.24 -10.82 -15.15
CA ARG A 49 9.12 -11.56 -14.58
C ARG A 49 8.85 -12.84 -15.40
N ARG A 50 8.62 -12.71 -16.71
CA ARG A 50 8.37 -13.87 -17.59
C ARG A 50 9.51 -14.88 -17.58
N LEU A 51 10.75 -14.41 -17.53
CA LEU A 51 11.92 -15.29 -17.44
C LEU A 51 11.94 -16.06 -16.12
N LEU A 52 11.75 -15.37 -14.99
CA LEU A 52 11.73 -15.98 -13.66
C LEU A 52 10.56 -16.97 -13.52
N GLU A 53 9.36 -16.60 -13.98
CA GLU A 53 8.19 -17.49 -14.01
C GLU A 53 8.46 -18.74 -14.87
N SER A 54 9.26 -18.65 -15.94
CA SER A 54 9.63 -19.81 -16.76
C SER A 54 10.61 -20.76 -16.05
N PHE A 55 11.45 -20.24 -15.15
CA PHE A 55 12.40 -21.04 -14.37
C PHE A 55 11.79 -21.59 -13.09
N PHE A 56 10.83 -20.86 -12.51
CA PHE A 56 10.16 -21.18 -11.25
C PHE A 56 8.63 -21.10 -11.41
N PRO A 57 8.00 -22.01 -12.18
CA PRO A 57 6.56 -21.96 -12.44
C PRO A 57 5.70 -21.99 -11.17
N GLU A 58 6.18 -22.65 -10.11
CA GLU A 58 5.53 -22.71 -8.81
C GLU A 58 5.44 -21.35 -8.09
N HIS A 59 6.19 -20.34 -8.55
CA HIS A 59 6.19 -18.97 -8.02
C HIS A 59 5.36 -17.98 -8.86
N GLN A 60 4.66 -18.43 -9.91
CA GLN A 60 3.94 -17.55 -10.85
C GLN A 60 2.84 -16.68 -10.20
N HIS A 61 2.28 -17.14 -9.08
CA HIS A 61 1.23 -16.43 -8.36
C HIS A 61 1.74 -15.63 -7.15
N LYS A 62 3.04 -15.71 -6.85
CA LYS A 62 3.63 -15.00 -5.71
C LYS A 62 3.90 -13.54 -6.04
N SER A 63 4.18 -12.76 -5.00
CA SER A 63 4.52 -11.35 -5.16
C SER A 63 5.83 -11.13 -5.97
N LEU A 64 5.95 -9.95 -6.57
CA LEU A 64 7.14 -9.52 -7.29
C LEU A 64 8.38 -9.49 -6.39
N SER A 65 8.21 -9.16 -5.11
CA SER A 65 9.32 -9.20 -4.13
C SER A 65 9.89 -10.61 -4.01
N VAL A 66 9.04 -11.62 -3.82
CA VAL A 66 9.46 -13.02 -3.77
C VAL A 66 10.10 -13.44 -5.09
N LEU A 67 9.45 -13.14 -6.22
CA LEU A 67 9.91 -13.58 -7.54
C LEU A 67 11.29 -13.02 -7.89
N PHE A 68 11.53 -11.73 -7.66
CA PHE A 68 12.80 -11.06 -7.96
C PHE A 68 13.92 -11.37 -6.95
N GLU A 69 13.61 -12.01 -5.83
CA GLU A 69 14.58 -12.47 -4.83
C GLU A 69 14.91 -13.98 -4.94
N LEU A 70 14.29 -14.72 -5.86
CA LEU A 70 14.59 -16.15 -6.10
C LEU A 70 16.03 -16.43 -6.55
N MET A 71 16.66 -15.42 -7.14
CA MET A 71 18.04 -15.49 -7.61
C MET A 71 18.69 -14.13 -7.37
N ASP A 72 19.97 -14.13 -7.00
CA ASP A 72 20.75 -12.88 -6.99
C ASP A 72 20.62 -12.20 -8.36
N TYR A 73 20.19 -10.93 -8.35
CA TYR A 73 19.80 -10.25 -9.58
C TYR A 73 20.98 -10.05 -10.54
N ARG A 74 22.20 -9.89 -10.00
CA ARG A 74 23.42 -9.79 -10.81
C ARG A 74 23.72 -11.12 -11.50
N ASP A 75 23.61 -12.22 -10.77
CA ASP A 75 23.75 -13.57 -11.33
C ASP A 75 22.70 -13.84 -12.42
N LEU A 76 21.45 -13.41 -12.21
CA LEU A 76 20.37 -13.52 -13.19
C LEU A 76 20.72 -12.82 -14.50
N ILE A 77 21.18 -11.56 -14.42
CA ILE A 77 21.56 -10.78 -15.61
C ILE A 77 22.77 -11.41 -16.32
N GLN A 78 23.77 -11.88 -15.58
CA GLN A 78 24.98 -12.46 -16.15
C GLN A 78 24.74 -13.81 -16.84
N ARG A 79 23.97 -14.69 -16.21
CA ARG A 79 23.66 -16.03 -16.75
C ARG A 79 22.64 -15.97 -17.88
N TYR A 80 21.72 -15.01 -17.81
CA TYR A 80 20.64 -14.83 -18.78
C TYR A 80 20.60 -13.36 -19.25
N PRO A 81 21.52 -12.96 -20.15
CA PRO A 81 21.57 -11.60 -20.66
C PRO A 81 20.26 -11.19 -21.34
N SER A 82 19.87 -9.93 -21.14
CA SER A 82 18.63 -9.40 -21.70
C SER A 82 18.68 -9.35 -23.23
N SER A 83 17.60 -9.79 -23.88
CA SER A 83 17.40 -9.63 -25.33
C SER A 83 16.73 -8.30 -25.69
N LEU A 84 16.53 -7.40 -24.72
CA LEU A 84 16.01 -6.05 -24.94
C LEU A 84 17.05 -5.17 -25.64
N SER A 85 16.71 -3.89 -25.86
CA SER A 85 17.65 -2.95 -26.49
C SER A 85 18.97 -2.86 -25.71
N THR A 86 20.08 -2.58 -26.41
CA THR A 86 21.40 -2.43 -25.78
C THR A 86 21.39 -1.39 -24.65
N GLU A 87 20.60 -0.33 -24.81
CA GLU A 87 20.43 0.70 -23.79
C GLU A 87 19.77 0.14 -22.51
N MET A 88 18.66 -0.60 -22.67
CA MET A 88 17.97 -1.25 -21.56
C MET A 88 18.85 -2.28 -20.86
N ALA A 89 19.59 -3.09 -21.62
CA ALA A 89 20.49 -4.09 -21.06
C ALA A 89 21.63 -3.46 -20.24
N LEU A 90 22.25 -2.38 -20.74
CA LEU A 90 23.30 -1.66 -20.00
C LEU A 90 22.76 -0.95 -18.76
N LEU A 91 21.54 -0.42 -18.83
CA LEU A 91 20.88 0.21 -17.68
C LEU A 91 20.57 -0.82 -16.60
N GLU A 92 20.02 -1.97 -16.99
CA GLU A 92 19.76 -3.09 -16.10
C GLU A 92 21.05 -3.62 -15.45
N GLU A 93 22.13 -3.75 -16.22
CA GLU A 93 23.44 -4.13 -15.69
C GLU A 93 23.95 -3.13 -14.65
N ALA A 94 23.84 -1.83 -14.93
CA ALA A 94 24.23 -0.78 -13.99
C ALA A 94 23.39 -0.83 -12.70
N ALA A 95 22.09 -1.09 -12.83
CA ALA A 95 21.20 -1.29 -11.69
C ALA A 95 21.60 -2.53 -10.87
N GLY A 96 21.86 -3.68 -11.50
CA GLY A 96 22.28 -4.91 -10.81
C GLY A 96 23.67 -4.85 -10.14
N GLN A 97 24.49 -3.85 -10.47
CA GLN A 97 25.71 -3.55 -9.71
C GLN A 97 25.44 -2.77 -8.42
N CYS A 98 24.34 -2.03 -8.35
CA CYS A 98 24.10 -1.00 -7.34
C CYS A 98 22.91 -1.29 -6.41
N TYR A 99 21.96 -2.12 -6.84
CA TYR A 99 20.71 -2.41 -6.11
C TYR A 99 20.52 -3.92 -5.97
N MET A 100 19.72 -4.34 -5.00
CA MET A 100 19.44 -5.77 -4.77
C MET A 100 18.74 -6.36 -6.00
N HIS A 101 17.77 -5.63 -6.55
CA HIS A 101 17.14 -5.98 -7.83
C HIS A 101 16.57 -4.74 -8.53
N TRP A 102 16.09 -4.93 -9.76
CA TRP A 102 15.54 -3.88 -10.62
C TRP A 102 14.38 -3.07 -10.02
N LEU A 103 13.53 -3.70 -9.21
CA LEU A 103 12.36 -3.05 -8.63
C LEU A 103 12.73 -2.03 -7.54
N ASP A 104 13.81 -2.28 -6.78
CA ASP A 104 14.37 -1.29 -5.86
C ASP A 104 14.89 -0.08 -6.62
N PHE A 105 15.61 -0.32 -7.72
CA PHE A 105 16.14 0.75 -8.53
C PHE A 105 15.02 1.61 -9.13
N TRP A 106 13.95 0.98 -9.62
CA TRP A 106 12.76 1.71 -10.06
C TRP A 106 12.18 2.56 -8.93
N CYS A 107 11.94 1.98 -7.76
CA CYS A 107 11.39 2.70 -6.61
C CYS A 107 12.25 3.93 -6.23
N GLU A 108 13.57 3.76 -6.13
CA GLU A 108 14.50 4.86 -5.80
C GLU A 108 14.53 5.95 -6.87
N CYS A 109 14.41 5.58 -8.15
CA CYS A 109 14.30 6.57 -9.22
C CYS A 109 13.04 7.42 -9.09
N GLU A 110 11.89 6.82 -8.77
CA GLU A 110 10.64 7.58 -8.60
C GLU A 110 10.65 8.46 -7.35
N ILE A 111 11.22 7.95 -6.23
CA ILE A 111 11.45 8.77 -5.02
C ILE A 111 12.31 9.99 -5.35
N ALA A 112 13.44 9.78 -6.02
CA ALA A 112 14.35 10.85 -6.38
C ALA A 112 13.73 11.83 -7.38
N ALA A 113 12.93 11.34 -8.33
CA ALA A 113 12.23 12.19 -9.30
C ALA A 113 11.22 13.13 -8.63
N ILE A 114 10.50 12.66 -7.60
CA ILE A 114 9.59 13.50 -6.81
C ILE A 114 10.39 14.51 -5.99
N LYS A 115 11.42 14.06 -5.25
CA LYS A 115 12.25 14.93 -4.40
C LYS A 115 12.98 16.01 -5.21
N ALA A 116 13.36 15.73 -6.45
CA ALA A 116 14.01 16.70 -7.34
C ALA A 116 13.11 17.90 -7.69
N LYS A 117 11.78 17.75 -7.66
CA LYS A 117 10.84 18.87 -7.87
C LYS A 117 10.77 19.83 -6.68
N SER A 118 11.08 19.34 -5.48
CA SER A 118 10.99 20.08 -4.22
C SER A 118 12.27 19.87 -3.42
N PRO A 119 13.43 20.42 -3.86
CA PRO A 119 14.72 20.18 -3.22
C PRO A 119 14.74 20.69 -1.79
N LEU A 120 15.46 19.99 -0.90
CA LEU A 120 15.62 20.41 0.49
C LEU A 120 16.43 21.70 0.56
N ASP A 121 15.92 22.67 1.32
CA ASP A 121 16.66 23.88 1.62
C ASP A 121 17.71 23.63 2.70
N SER A 122 18.87 24.30 2.61
CA SER A 122 19.93 24.24 3.64
C SER A 122 19.47 24.67 5.04
N ARG A 123 18.28 25.28 5.14
CA ARG A 123 17.63 25.75 6.38
C ARG A 123 16.48 24.85 6.83
N SER A 124 16.18 23.76 6.11
CA SER A 124 15.11 22.84 6.49
C SER A 124 15.40 22.27 7.88
N PRO A 125 14.40 22.21 8.77
CA PRO A 125 14.59 21.69 10.11
C PRO A 125 15.01 20.22 10.07
N SER A 126 15.83 19.80 11.04
CA SER A 126 16.36 18.43 11.11
C SER A 126 15.31 17.36 11.48
N GLY A 127 14.08 17.78 11.78
CA GLY A 127 12.97 16.88 12.10
C GLY A 127 11.66 17.66 12.30
N ILE A 128 10.55 16.98 12.05
CA ILE A 128 9.19 17.48 12.27
C ILE A 128 8.67 16.89 13.59
N ASP A 129 8.18 17.73 14.49
CA ASP A 129 7.52 17.25 15.69
C ASP A 129 6.13 16.69 15.35
N LEU A 130 5.87 15.49 15.83
CA LEU A 130 4.70 14.67 15.52
C LEU A 130 4.10 14.17 16.84
N PRO A 131 3.32 15.00 17.53
CA PRO A 131 2.80 14.69 18.85
C PRO A 131 1.76 13.57 18.81
N ILE A 132 1.71 12.73 19.85
CA ILE A 132 0.67 11.70 20.03
C ILE A 132 -0.54 12.36 20.70
N LYS A 133 -1.28 13.17 19.94
CA LYS A 133 -2.44 13.94 20.41
C LYS A 133 -3.42 14.19 19.26
N ASP A 134 -4.64 13.66 19.37
CA ASP A 134 -5.61 13.68 18.25
C ASP A 134 -5.88 15.10 17.76
N SER A 135 -6.02 16.06 18.69
CA SER A 135 -6.29 17.46 18.36
C SER A 135 -5.16 18.21 17.66
N ALA A 136 -3.99 17.59 17.46
CA ALA A 136 -2.91 18.16 16.67
C ALA A 136 -3.07 17.87 15.17
N TYR A 137 -4.08 17.07 14.81
CA TYR A 137 -4.32 16.62 13.45
C TYR A 137 -5.74 16.92 13.01
N TYR A 138 -5.91 17.01 11.70
CA TYR A 138 -7.19 17.13 11.03
C TYR A 138 -7.21 16.28 9.77
N SER A 139 -8.42 15.89 9.35
CA SER A 139 -8.63 15.02 8.21
C SER A 139 -9.50 15.68 7.14
N ALA A 140 -9.35 15.25 5.90
CA ALA A 140 -10.19 15.68 4.79
C ALA A 140 -10.26 14.61 3.70
N ILE A 141 -11.29 14.70 2.86
CA ILE A 141 -11.33 14.02 1.55
C ILE A 141 -11.13 15.08 0.47
N ILE A 142 -10.23 14.79 -0.46
CA ILE A 142 -10.00 15.59 -1.67
C ILE A 142 -10.42 14.71 -2.85
N ASP A 143 -11.37 15.16 -3.67
CA ASP A 143 -11.91 14.36 -4.79
C ASP A 143 -10.94 14.19 -5.97
N GLN A 144 -10.07 15.18 -6.20
CA GLN A 144 -9.08 15.21 -7.28
C GLN A 144 -7.78 15.85 -6.78
N ILE A 145 -6.91 15.04 -6.18
CA ILE A 145 -5.63 15.51 -5.62
C ILE A 145 -4.65 16.05 -6.68
N GLU A 146 -4.85 15.71 -7.95
CA GLU A 146 -4.05 16.18 -9.08
C GLU A 146 -4.25 17.67 -9.37
N ASP A 147 -5.44 18.21 -9.06
CA ASP A 147 -5.82 19.59 -9.35
C ASP A 147 -5.82 20.48 -8.09
N ASP A 148 -5.69 19.86 -6.91
CA ASP A 148 -5.70 20.56 -5.62
C ASP A 148 -4.42 21.38 -5.41
N GLN A 149 -4.57 22.58 -4.85
CA GLN A 149 -3.48 23.53 -4.62
C GLN A 149 -2.80 23.37 -3.25
N LEU A 150 -3.23 22.38 -2.47
CA LEU A 150 -2.69 22.10 -1.15
C LEU A 150 -1.22 21.69 -1.23
N VAL A 151 -0.39 22.48 -0.54
CA VAL A 151 1.05 22.22 -0.38
C VAL A 151 1.28 21.69 1.03
N VAL A 152 1.95 20.55 1.12
CA VAL A 152 2.27 19.83 2.36
C VAL A 152 3.74 19.45 2.38
N GLN A 153 4.24 19.07 3.55
CA GLN A 153 5.51 18.35 3.70
C GLN A 153 5.26 16.93 4.21
N THR A 154 6.26 16.05 4.13
CA THR A 154 6.21 14.71 4.73
C THR A 154 7.22 14.59 5.87
N PRO A 155 7.04 13.64 6.82
CA PRO A 155 8.00 13.43 7.92
C PRO A 155 9.43 13.14 7.46
N SER A 156 9.60 12.54 6.28
CA SER A 156 10.88 12.16 5.66
C SER A 156 11.45 13.22 4.72
N HIS A 157 10.64 14.25 4.37
CA HIS A 157 11.01 15.29 3.44
C HIS A 157 10.38 16.63 3.87
N PRO A 158 11.05 17.39 4.76
CA PRO A 158 10.54 18.66 5.32
C PRO A 158 10.68 19.83 4.32
N GLN A 159 10.08 19.67 3.15
CA GLN A 159 9.93 20.69 2.11
C GLN A 159 8.51 20.66 1.58
N GLY A 160 7.93 21.84 1.35
CA GLY A 160 6.61 21.97 0.74
C GLY A 160 6.59 21.40 -0.68
N MET A 161 5.62 20.52 -0.94
CA MET A 161 5.34 19.93 -2.25
C MET A 161 3.82 19.78 -2.45
N PRO A 162 3.34 19.66 -3.71
CA PRO A 162 1.93 19.37 -3.98
C PRO A 162 1.46 18.10 -3.26
N ILE A 163 0.21 18.08 -2.80
CA ILE A 163 -0.35 16.93 -2.08
C ILE A 163 -0.25 15.61 -2.87
N SER A 164 -0.42 15.66 -4.20
CA SER A 164 -0.27 14.49 -5.07
C SER A 164 1.14 13.90 -5.07
N ASP A 165 2.16 14.75 -5.08
CA ASP A 165 3.56 14.32 -4.97
C ASP A 165 3.87 13.80 -3.55
N ALA A 166 3.30 14.39 -2.49
CA ALA A 166 3.49 13.95 -1.11
C ALA A 166 2.86 12.58 -0.82
N ILE A 167 1.68 12.31 -1.36
CA ILE A 167 1.01 11.00 -1.26
C ILE A 167 1.82 9.94 -2.01
N ALA A 168 2.24 10.24 -3.25
CA ALA A 168 3.09 9.33 -4.03
C ALA A 168 4.41 9.02 -3.33
N LEU A 169 5.08 10.04 -2.79
CA LEU A 169 6.32 9.87 -2.03
C LEU A 169 6.11 8.98 -0.79
N SER A 170 5.05 9.25 -0.02
CA SER A 170 4.72 8.45 1.17
C SER A 170 4.44 6.99 0.81
N ASN A 171 3.71 6.74 -0.28
CA ASN A 171 3.42 5.37 -0.75
C ASN A 171 4.68 4.65 -1.25
N LEU A 172 5.57 5.34 -1.95
CA LEU A 172 6.86 4.78 -2.38
C LEU A 172 7.73 4.39 -1.19
N GLU A 173 7.86 5.28 -0.20
CA GLU A 173 8.74 5.05 0.96
C GLU A 173 8.17 3.99 1.92
N VAL A 174 6.86 3.97 2.12
CA VAL A 174 6.22 3.07 3.09
C VAL A 174 5.81 1.74 2.44
N PHE A 175 4.91 1.73 1.46
CA PHE A 175 4.39 0.48 0.90
C PHE A 175 5.40 -0.22 -0.02
N ILE A 176 5.99 0.53 -0.95
CA ILE A 176 6.82 -0.10 -1.99
C ILE A 176 8.19 -0.44 -1.43
N LYS A 177 8.88 0.53 -0.83
CA LYS A 177 10.22 0.31 -0.27
C LYS A 177 10.19 -0.39 1.09
N GLY A 178 9.29 0.00 1.98
CA GLY A 178 9.21 -0.55 3.33
C GLY A 178 8.59 -1.94 3.36
N GLU A 179 7.42 -2.10 2.76
CA GLU A 179 6.64 -3.35 2.77
C GLU A 179 6.82 -4.21 1.51
N LYS A 180 7.71 -3.81 0.57
CA LYS A 180 8.04 -4.54 -0.66
C LYS A 180 6.85 -4.83 -1.61
N TRP A 181 5.82 -3.99 -1.59
CA TRP A 181 4.67 -4.08 -2.52
C TRP A 181 4.99 -3.51 -3.91
N PHE A 182 5.93 -4.14 -4.62
CA PHE A 182 6.40 -3.67 -5.93
C PHE A 182 5.33 -3.71 -7.03
N GLU A 183 4.25 -4.47 -6.86
CA GLU A 183 3.06 -4.48 -7.72
C GLU A 183 2.42 -3.10 -7.85
N MET A 184 2.69 -2.20 -6.91
CA MET A 184 2.18 -0.83 -6.93
C MET A 184 3.00 0.10 -7.83
N LEU A 185 4.24 -0.23 -8.21
CA LEU A 185 5.10 0.64 -9.05
C LEU A 185 4.46 1.02 -10.39
N PRO A 186 3.88 0.08 -11.18
CA PRO A 186 3.19 0.41 -12.43
C PRO A 186 1.92 1.26 -12.20
N LEU A 187 1.40 1.23 -10.98
CA LEU A 187 0.16 1.87 -10.55
C LEU A 187 0.43 3.12 -9.69
N LEU A 188 1.64 3.70 -9.78
CA LEU A 188 2.03 4.86 -8.99
C LEU A 188 1.13 6.08 -9.27
N HIS A 189 0.63 6.22 -10.51
CA HIS A 189 -0.28 7.29 -10.90
C HIS A 189 -1.55 7.34 -10.03
N LEU A 190 -2.03 6.22 -9.50
CA LEU A 190 -3.19 6.18 -8.58
C LEU A 190 -2.87 6.82 -7.21
N SER A 191 -1.59 7.01 -6.87
CA SER A 191 -1.16 7.79 -5.71
C SER A 191 -1.07 9.29 -5.99
N GLN A 192 -1.23 9.71 -7.24
CA GLN A 192 -1.12 11.11 -7.69
C GLN A 192 -2.44 11.67 -8.23
N THR A 193 -3.47 10.83 -8.39
CA THR A 193 -4.75 11.23 -8.97
C THR A 193 -5.93 10.65 -8.21
N GLY A 194 -7.09 11.26 -8.42
CA GLY A 194 -8.37 10.81 -7.91
C GLY A 194 -8.66 11.23 -6.47
N LYS A 195 -9.58 10.49 -5.85
CA LYS A 195 -10.13 10.82 -4.54
C LYS A 195 -9.29 10.21 -3.43
N HIS A 196 -8.80 11.02 -2.52
CA HIS A 196 -7.99 10.55 -1.38
C HIS A 196 -8.50 11.11 -0.07
N PHE A 197 -8.48 10.27 0.95
CA PHE A 197 -8.45 10.70 2.33
C PHE A 197 -7.04 11.15 2.67
N ILE A 198 -6.93 12.22 3.46
CA ILE A 198 -5.67 12.71 4.02
C ILE A 198 -5.82 12.98 5.52
N LEU A 199 -4.74 12.74 6.25
CA LEU A 199 -4.57 13.12 7.66
C LEU A 199 -3.33 14.01 7.77
N LEU A 200 -3.55 15.22 8.24
CA LEU A 200 -2.52 16.27 8.32
C LEU A 200 -2.31 16.71 9.76
N LYS A 201 -1.05 16.93 10.13
CA LYS A 201 -0.70 17.70 11.32
C LYS A 201 -0.92 19.19 11.03
N HIS A 202 -1.53 19.91 11.96
CA HIS A 202 -1.56 21.37 11.92
C HIS A 202 -0.13 21.93 11.92
N PRO A 203 0.14 23.01 11.15
CA PRO A 203 1.43 23.69 11.20
C PRO A 203 1.55 24.48 12.51
N ASP A 204 2.42 24.04 13.40
CA ASP A 204 2.81 24.76 14.62
C ASP A 204 4.21 25.36 14.38
N ASP A 205 4.27 26.64 14.00
CA ASP A 205 5.49 27.37 13.58
C ASP A 205 6.19 26.81 12.32
N GLU A 206 5.55 25.87 11.62
CA GLU A 206 6.00 25.28 10.35
C GLU A 206 5.37 26.01 9.14
N ALA A 207 6.08 26.04 8.01
CA ALA A 207 5.58 26.69 6.79
C ALA A 207 4.41 25.93 6.13
N PHE A 208 4.37 24.60 6.31
CA PHE A 208 3.41 23.72 5.64
C PHE A 208 2.85 22.68 6.64
N PRO A 209 1.58 22.28 6.51
CA PRO A 209 1.06 21.12 7.23
C PRO A 209 1.82 19.85 6.85
N THR A 210 1.86 18.88 7.76
CA THR A 210 2.59 17.62 7.54
C THR A 210 1.63 16.47 7.23
N LEU A 211 1.80 15.82 6.07
CA LEU A 211 1.06 14.62 5.70
C LEU A 211 1.56 13.42 6.49
N VAL A 212 0.71 12.89 7.38
CA VAL A 212 1.04 11.72 8.20
C VAL A 212 0.32 10.46 7.76
N SER A 213 -0.81 10.59 7.05
CA SER A 213 -1.50 9.45 6.45
C SER A 213 -2.32 9.85 5.24
N SER A 214 -2.51 8.91 4.32
CA SER A 214 -3.41 9.02 3.18
C SER A 214 -4.02 7.66 2.83
N ALA A 215 -5.17 7.66 2.17
CA ALA A 215 -5.76 6.47 1.57
C ALA A 215 -6.50 6.82 0.27
N LEU A 216 -6.37 5.97 -0.75
CA LEU A 216 -7.11 6.09 -2.01
C LEU A 216 -8.55 5.62 -1.77
N ILE A 217 -9.52 6.41 -2.23
CA ILE A 217 -10.94 6.09 -2.19
C ILE A 217 -11.43 5.96 -3.63
N GLN A 218 -11.98 4.79 -3.99
CA GLN A 218 -12.59 4.57 -5.30
C GLN A 218 -14.09 4.44 -5.16
N ASP A 219 -14.82 5.31 -5.86
CA ASP A 219 -16.27 5.22 -6.00
C ASP A 219 -16.67 3.99 -6.82
N TRP A 220 -17.91 3.53 -6.64
CA TRP A 220 -18.47 2.45 -7.46
C TRP A 220 -18.46 2.76 -8.96
N SER A 221 -18.50 4.05 -9.35
CA SER A 221 -18.42 4.44 -10.75
C SER A 221 -17.09 4.08 -11.43
N LYS A 222 -16.10 3.63 -10.65
CA LYS A 222 -14.80 3.13 -11.11
C LYS A 222 -14.60 1.64 -10.77
N ASN A 223 -15.69 0.89 -10.54
CA ASN A 223 -15.63 -0.49 -10.05
C ASN A 223 -14.86 -1.46 -10.97
N GLU A 224 -14.74 -1.14 -12.26
CA GLU A 224 -13.95 -1.88 -13.23
C GLU A 224 -12.45 -1.84 -12.94
N THR A 225 -12.02 -0.88 -12.13
CA THR A 225 -10.63 -0.71 -11.68
C THR A 225 -10.42 -1.06 -10.20
N TRP A 226 -11.45 -1.56 -9.52
CA TRP A 226 -11.33 -1.93 -8.10
C TRP A 226 -10.42 -3.13 -7.92
N LEU A 227 -9.51 -3.01 -6.98
CA LEU A 227 -8.52 -4.04 -6.70
C LEU A 227 -9.17 -5.31 -6.15
N SER A 228 -10.26 -5.17 -5.40
CA SER A 228 -11.08 -6.27 -4.88
C SER A 228 -11.57 -7.21 -5.99
N TYR A 229 -11.85 -6.68 -7.19
CA TYR A 229 -12.31 -7.49 -8.32
C TYR A 229 -11.19 -7.84 -9.31
N ALA A 230 -9.97 -7.35 -9.06
CA ALA A 230 -8.84 -7.64 -9.92
C ALA A 230 -8.38 -9.12 -9.78
N PRO A 231 -7.84 -9.73 -10.84
CA PRO A 231 -7.43 -11.14 -10.82
C PRO A 231 -6.55 -11.57 -9.63
N PRO A 232 -5.60 -10.77 -9.10
CA PRO A 232 -4.81 -11.17 -7.94
C PRO A 232 -5.65 -11.36 -6.65
N PHE A 233 -6.77 -10.66 -6.54
CA PHE A 233 -7.63 -10.63 -5.33
C PHE A 233 -8.99 -11.32 -5.54
N SER A 234 -9.23 -11.85 -6.74
CA SER A 234 -10.47 -12.52 -7.13
C SER A 234 -10.17 -13.70 -8.06
N ASN A 235 -9.54 -14.73 -7.50
CA ASN A 235 -9.25 -16.00 -8.17
C ASN A 235 -9.54 -17.20 -7.27
N ASP A 236 -9.40 -18.41 -7.79
CA ASP A 236 -9.77 -19.66 -7.11
C ASP A 236 -8.86 -20.02 -5.92
N HIS A 237 -7.74 -19.32 -5.72
CA HIS A 237 -6.88 -19.49 -4.54
C HIS A 237 -7.44 -18.74 -3.31
N TRP A 238 -8.37 -17.81 -3.49
CA TRP A 238 -9.02 -17.11 -2.39
C TRP A 238 -10.06 -17.99 -1.71
N GLN A 239 -9.91 -18.15 -0.39
CA GLN A 239 -10.83 -18.91 0.43
C GLN A 239 -11.98 -17.99 0.84
N TYR A 240 -13.19 -18.33 0.40
CA TYR A 240 -14.40 -17.58 0.72
C TYR A 240 -14.82 -17.80 2.18
N CYS A 241 -15.06 -16.73 2.94
CA CYS A 241 -15.31 -16.81 4.37
C CYS A 241 -16.34 -15.81 4.92
N LEU A 242 -17.26 -15.30 4.10
CA LEU A 242 -18.27 -14.33 4.56
C LEU A 242 -19.17 -14.92 5.66
N PRO A 243 -19.14 -14.37 6.89
CA PRO A 243 -19.96 -14.90 7.98
C PRO A 243 -21.43 -14.53 7.83
N ASN A 244 -22.32 -15.28 8.50
CA ASN A 244 -23.77 -15.04 8.46
C ASN A 244 -24.14 -13.60 8.87
N HIS A 245 -23.51 -13.07 9.92
CA HIS A 245 -23.76 -11.69 10.35
C HIS A 245 -23.31 -10.64 9.31
N GLY A 246 -22.40 -11.01 8.40
CA GLY A 246 -22.01 -10.17 7.26
C GLY A 246 -23.16 -10.02 6.26
N TYR A 247 -23.86 -11.11 5.93
CA TYR A 247 -25.08 -11.04 5.11
C TYR A 247 -26.18 -10.21 5.77
N ASP A 248 -26.39 -10.40 7.08
CA ASP A 248 -27.38 -9.64 7.84
C ASP A 248 -27.02 -8.14 7.85
N SER A 249 -25.74 -7.82 8.05
CA SER A 249 -25.24 -6.44 8.04
C SER A 249 -25.43 -5.79 6.68
N LEU A 250 -25.02 -6.46 5.60
CA LEU A 250 -25.17 -5.94 4.23
C LEU A 250 -26.65 -5.75 3.83
N SER A 251 -27.52 -6.71 4.18
CA SER A 251 -28.96 -6.63 3.89
C SER A 251 -29.65 -5.51 4.68
N GLY A 252 -29.21 -5.27 5.93
CA GLY A 252 -29.74 -4.21 6.79
C GLY A 252 -29.44 -2.79 6.31
N LEU A 253 -28.42 -2.62 5.45
CA LEU A 253 -28.00 -1.31 4.94
C LEU A 253 -28.81 -0.82 3.74
N GLN A 254 -29.77 -1.61 3.25
CA GLN A 254 -30.63 -1.29 2.10
C GLN A 254 -29.82 -0.96 0.84
N LEU A 255 -28.76 -1.73 0.58
CA LEU A 255 -27.87 -1.51 -0.56
C LEU A 255 -28.37 -2.16 -1.86
N PHE A 256 -29.24 -3.16 -1.75
CA PHE A 256 -29.57 -4.09 -2.84
C PHE A 256 -31.05 -4.06 -3.23
N THR A 257 -31.32 -4.44 -4.47
CA THR A 257 -32.65 -4.76 -4.99
C THR A 257 -32.61 -6.13 -5.69
N PRO A 258 -33.23 -7.19 -5.12
CA PRO A 258 -33.99 -7.22 -3.86
C PRO A 258 -33.10 -6.99 -2.62
N PRO A 259 -33.67 -6.59 -1.47
CA PRO A 259 -32.90 -6.14 -0.30
C PRO A 259 -32.11 -7.22 0.44
N ILE A 260 -32.31 -8.50 0.09
CA ILE A 260 -31.67 -9.64 0.77
C ILE A 260 -30.66 -10.27 -0.18
N LEU A 261 -29.40 -10.33 0.26
CA LEU A 261 -28.37 -11.11 -0.42
C LEU A 261 -28.53 -12.59 -0.08
N SER A 262 -28.55 -13.42 -1.12
CA SER A 262 -28.52 -14.88 -1.00
C SER A 262 -27.13 -15.34 -0.56
N LYS A 263 -27.07 -16.46 0.17
CA LYS A 263 -25.79 -17.06 0.54
C LYS A 263 -25.08 -17.66 -0.67
N CYS A 264 -23.78 -17.40 -0.77
CA CYS A 264 -22.87 -17.94 -1.77
C CYS A 264 -21.93 -18.98 -1.14
N ASP A 265 -21.32 -19.79 -1.99
CA ASP A 265 -20.32 -20.81 -1.66
C ASP A 265 -18.91 -20.46 -2.15
N SER A 266 -18.75 -19.37 -2.93
CA SER A 266 -17.47 -18.89 -3.41
C SER A 266 -17.42 -17.37 -3.55
N LEU A 267 -16.20 -16.82 -3.53
CA LEU A 267 -15.95 -15.39 -3.66
C LEU A 267 -16.37 -14.85 -5.04
N PRO A 268 -16.08 -15.51 -6.18
CA PRO A 268 -16.56 -15.04 -7.50
C PRO A 268 -18.09 -14.98 -7.61
N LYS A 269 -18.80 -15.95 -7.03
CA LYS A 269 -20.28 -15.94 -7.01
C LYS A 269 -20.82 -14.81 -6.15
N PHE A 270 -20.22 -14.59 -4.99
CA PHE A 270 -20.55 -13.46 -4.13
C PHE A 270 -20.32 -12.13 -4.85
N ASP A 271 -19.15 -11.93 -5.46
CA ASP A 271 -18.82 -10.69 -6.17
C ASP A 271 -19.78 -10.42 -7.33
N ASN A 272 -20.12 -11.45 -8.11
CA ASN A 272 -21.12 -11.35 -9.18
C ASN A 272 -22.51 -10.97 -8.64
N GLN A 273 -22.97 -11.66 -7.58
CA GLN A 273 -24.26 -11.37 -6.97
C GLN A 273 -24.32 -9.96 -6.39
N PHE A 274 -23.26 -9.53 -5.69
CA PHE A 274 -23.14 -8.19 -5.13
C PHE A 274 -23.28 -7.15 -6.24
N GLN A 275 -22.51 -7.28 -7.33
CA GLN A 275 -22.54 -6.37 -8.46
C GLN A 275 -23.92 -6.33 -9.16
N LEU A 276 -24.56 -7.48 -9.35
CA LEU A 276 -25.87 -7.56 -10.02
C LEU A 276 -27.01 -6.96 -9.20
N GLN A 277 -26.97 -7.11 -7.87
CA GLN A 277 -28.08 -6.71 -7.00
C GLN A 277 -27.91 -5.32 -6.40
N LEU A 278 -26.70 -4.74 -6.45
CA LEU A 278 -26.43 -3.42 -5.87
C LEU A 278 -27.25 -2.34 -6.59
N SER A 279 -28.08 -1.63 -5.83
CA SER A 279 -28.85 -0.48 -6.30
C SER A 279 -28.32 0.85 -5.76
N GLU A 280 -27.77 0.87 -4.54
CA GLU A 280 -27.25 2.09 -3.89
C GLU A 280 -25.74 2.27 -4.14
N THR A 281 -25.37 2.56 -5.39
CA THR A 281 -23.97 2.66 -5.83
C THR A 281 -23.16 3.77 -5.17
N ARG A 282 -23.80 4.83 -4.69
CA ARG A 282 -23.15 5.96 -4.00
C ARG A 282 -22.83 5.66 -2.53
N ALA A 283 -23.43 4.63 -1.96
CA ALA A 283 -23.25 4.27 -0.57
C ALA A 283 -22.05 3.34 -0.34
N ILE A 284 -21.28 3.03 -1.38
CA ILE A 284 -20.13 2.13 -1.28
C ILE A 284 -18.89 2.74 -1.93
N CYS A 285 -17.73 2.39 -1.38
CA CYS A 285 -16.43 2.68 -1.97
C CYS A 285 -15.48 1.51 -1.75
N GLU A 286 -14.36 1.53 -2.45
CA GLU A 286 -13.17 0.76 -2.09
C GLU A 286 -12.14 1.69 -1.48
N VAL A 287 -11.53 1.27 -0.38
CA VAL A 287 -10.44 2.00 0.26
C VAL A 287 -9.16 1.19 0.14
N LEU A 288 -8.16 1.78 -0.50
CA LEU A 288 -6.86 1.16 -0.75
C LEU A 288 -5.73 2.03 -0.20
N ARG A 289 -4.56 1.42 -0.03
CA ARG A 289 -3.29 2.12 0.25
C ARG A 289 -3.38 3.06 1.46
N LEU A 290 -3.93 2.58 2.58
CA LEU A 290 -3.87 3.33 3.84
C LEU A 290 -2.41 3.36 4.34
N THR A 291 -1.72 4.46 4.04
CA THR A 291 -0.31 4.67 4.39
C THR A 291 -0.20 5.50 5.65
N VAL A 292 0.78 5.18 6.50
CA VAL A 292 1.15 6.00 7.66
C VAL A 292 2.65 6.22 7.72
N SER A 293 3.05 7.47 7.97
CA SER A 293 4.46 7.89 7.99
C SER A 293 4.98 8.13 9.41
N GLY A 294 6.29 8.07 9.61
CA GLY A 294 6.95 8.30 10.90
C GLY A 294 7.70 7.08 11.44
N ASN A 295 8.20 7.18 12.67
CA ASN A 295 8.85 6.07 13.37
C ASN A 295 7.84 5.00 13.81
N THR A 296 8.31 3.85 14.32
CA THR A 296 7.45 2.71 14.71
C THR A 296 6.28 3.10 15.62
N GLN A 297 6.54 3.90 16.66
CA GLN A 297 5.50 4.31 17.61
C GLN A 297 4.50 5.27 16.96
N GLN A 298 4.99 6.20 16.13
CA GLN A 298 4.18 7.14 15.38
C GLN A 298 3.31 6.44 14.34
N LYS A 299 3.87 5.49 13.58
CA LYS A 299 3.12 4.67 12.61
C LYS A 299 1.93 3.98 13.27
N LEU A 300 2.13 3.37 14.43
CA LEU A 300 1.02 2.73 15.15
C LEU A 300 -0.04 3.74 15.62
N TYR A 301 0.38 4.91 16.09
CA TYR A 301 -0.54 5.97 16.48
C TYR A 301 -1.33 6.52 15.30
N PHE A 302 -0.66 6.80 14.18
CA PHE A 302 -1.32 7.29 12.97
C PHE A 302 -2.17 6.23 12.31
N LEU A 303 -1.85 4.94 12.47
CA LEU A 303 -2.72 3.88 12.01
C LEU A 303 -4.06 3.93 12.74
N TYR A 304 -4.03 4.07 14.06
CA TYR A 304 -5.22 4.30 14.89
C TYR A 304 -5.99 5.55 14.44
N LEU A 305 -5.30 6.69 14.39
CA LEU A 305 -5.95 7.98 14.15
C LEU A 305 -6.50 8.05 12.72
N ALA A 306 -5.77 7.57 11.73
CA ALA A 306 -6.22 7.52 10.35
C ALA A 306 -7.44 6.63 10.19
N GLN A 307 -7.49 5.44 10.81
CA GLN A 307 -8.71 4.63 10.81
C GLN A 307 -9.88 5.42 11.42
N LYS A 308 -9.72 5.95 12.63
CA LYS A 308 -10.77 6.73 13.32
C LYS A 308 -11.33 7.88 12.47
N GLU A 309 -10.45 8.70 11.93
CA GLU A 309 -10.80 9.87 11.11
C GLU A 309 -11.39 9.47 9.76
N LEU A 310 -10.80 8.47 9.09
CA LEU A 310 -11.28 7.95 7.81
C LEU A 310 -12.72 7.42 7.93
N MET A 311 -13.01 6.61 8.95
CA MET A 311 -14.37 6.09 9.17
C MET A 311 -15.36 7.24 9.39
N SER A 312 -14.97 8.25 10.18
CA SER A 312 -15.77 9.43 10.47
C SER A 312 -16.11 10.21 9.21
N VAL A 313 -15.10 10.57 8.41
CA VAL A 313 -15.30 11.39 7.21
C VAL A 313 -16.07 10.62 6.12
N LEU A 314 -15.78 9.33 5.92
CA LEU A 314 -16.52 8.52 4.94
C LEU A 314 -17.98 8.34 5.32
N HIS A 315 -18.28 8.12 6.61
CA HIS A 315 -19.65 8.07 7.09
C HIS A 315 -20.38 9.40 6.88
N GLN A 316 -19.72 10.53 7.19
CA GLN A 316 -20.30 11.87 7.01
C GLN A 316 -20.63 12.20 5.55
N VAL A 317 -19.80 11.73 4.61
CA VAL A 317 -20.03 11.90 3.16
C VAL A 317 -21.14 10.96 2.63
N GLY A 318 -21.57 9.99 3.43
CA GLY A 318 -22.73 9.13 3.15
C GLY A 318 -22.38 7.72 2.68
N TYR A 319 -21.11 7.31 2.73
CA TYR A 319 -20.78 5.91 2.52
C TYR A 319 -21.26 5.06 3.70
N LYS A 320 -21.79 3.87 3.38
CA LYS A 320 -22.22 2.84 4.33
C LYS A 320 -21.21 1.71 4.45
N ILE A 321 -20.65 1.26 3.32
CA ILE A 321 -19.69 0.14 3.27
C ILE A 321 -18.43 0.52 2.50
N GLY A 322 -17.27 0.17 3.05
CA GLY A 322 -15.97 0.24 2.39
C GLY A 322 -15.42 -1.15 2.10
N PHE A 323 -15.09 -1.45 0.85
CA PHE A 323 -14.30 -2.62 0.48
C PHE A 323 -12.84 -2.40 0.86
N THR A 324 -12.19 -3.45 1.36
CA THR A 324 -10.81 -3.40 1.85
C THR A 324 -10.05 -4.66 1.49
N ILE A 325 -8.73 -4.50 1.31
CA ILE A 325 -7.74 -5.57 1.25
C ILE A 325 -6.70 -5.25 2.32
N ILE A 326 -6.53 -6.12 3.32
CA ILE A 326 -5.72 -5.85 4.51
C ILE A 326 -4.79 -7.02 4.79
N GLU A 327 -3.49 -6.72 4.85
CA GLU A 327 -2.45 -7.61 5.35
C GLU A 327 -1.97 -7.21 6.76
N GLN A 328 -2.19 -5.94 7.17
CA GLN A 328 -1.64 -5.35 8.39
C GLN A 328 -2.13 -6.06 9.67
N PRO A 329 -1.29 -6.86 10.36
CA PRO A 329 -1.74 -7.73 11.45
C PRO A 329 -2.33 -6.97 12.63
N PHE A 330 -1.82 -5.78 12.93
CA PHE A 330 -2.33 -4.97 14.05
C PHE A 330 -3.78 -4.53 13.81
N MET A 331 -4.11 -4.11 12.58
CA MET A 331 -5.48 -3.71 12.21
C MET A 331 -6.43 -4.91 12.32
N LEU A 332 -6.03 -6.05 11.77
CA LEU A 332 -6.84 -7.28 11.78
C LEU A 332 -7.10 -7.75 13.22
N GLN A 333 -6.08 -7.72 14.09
CA GLN A 333 -6.23 -8.07 15.50
C GLN A 333 -7.14 -7.10 16.26
N PHE A 334 -7.13 -5.81 15.89
CA PHE A 334 -8.07 -4.84 16.45
C PHE A 334 -9.50 -5.15 16.00
N TYR A 335 -9.71 -5.44 14.72
CA TYR A 335 -11.03 -5.77 14.19
C TYR A 335 -11.62 -7.05 14.78
N GLN A 336 -10.79 -8.04 15.10
CA GLN A 336 -11.20 -9.23 15.86
C GLN A 336 -11.62 -8.93 17.30
N ALA A 337 -11.19 -7.79 17.87
CA ALA A 337 -11.45 -7.43 19.26
C ALA A 337 -12.69 -6.53 19.46
N ILE A 338 -13.30 -6.06 18.37
CA ILE A 338 -14.45 -5.15 18.37
C ILE A 338 -15.71 -5.87 17.88
N ASP A 339 -16.81 -5.13 17.68
CA ASP A 339 -18.05 -5.70 17.15
C ASP A 339 -17.81 -6.38 15.78
N PRO A 340 -18.12 -7.69 15.62
CA PRO A 340 -17.92 -8.40 14.35
C PRO A 340 -18.78 -7.86 13.20
N LYS A 341 -19.78 -7.02 13.46
CA LYS A 341 -20.54 -6.30 12.42
C LYS A 341 -19.83 -5.03 11.93
N ALA A 342 -18.90 -4.49 12.70
CA ALA A 342 -18.14 -3.29 12.32
C ALA A 342 -17.13 -3.60 11.20
N TYR A 343 -16.50 -4.78 11.28
CA TYR A 343 -15.66 -5.30 10.20
C TYR A 343 -15.82 -6.83 10.06
N PHE A 344 -15.98 -7.29 8.83
CA PHE A 344 -16.10 -8.71 8.52
C PHE A 344 -15.42 -9.05 7.18
N HIS A 345 -14.87 -10.25 7.09
CA HIS A 345 -14.16 -10.74 5.91
C HIS A 345 -15.11 -11.28 4.86
N SER A 346 -14.77 -11.15 3.57
CA SER A 346 -15.38 -11.89 2.47
C SER A 346 -14.53 -13.08 2.02
N GLY A 347 -13.20 -12.95 2.13
CA GLY A 347 -12.27 -14.01 1.80
C GLY A 347 -10.87 -13.73 2.28
N TYR A 348 -10.01 -14.75 2.22
CA TYR A 348 -8.60 -14.63 2.55
C TYR A 348 -7.71 -15.45 1.61
N TYR A 349 -6.45 -15.06 1.51
CA TYR A 349 -5.43 -15.76 0.74
C TYR A 349 -4.06 -15.59 1.38
N GLU A 350 -3.25 -16.65 1.34
CA GLU A 350 -1.85 -16.64 1.76
C GLU A 350 -0.99 -16.55 0.49
N LEU A 351 -0.47 -15.37 0.20
CA LEU A 351 0.17 -15.07 -1.09
C LEU A 351 1.56 -15.73 -1.24
N ASN A 352 2.33 -15.79 -0.15
CA ASN A 352 3.75 -16.14 -0.18
C ASN A 352 4.08 -17.48 0.50
N ASP A 353 3.09 -18.16 1.11
CA ASP A 353 3.27 -19.36 1.95
C ASP A 353 4.18 -19.14 3.18
N ASP A 354 4.25 -17.91 3.69
CA ASP A 354 5.08 -17.49 4.83
C ASP A 354 4.29 -17.32 6.14
N GLY A 355 3.02 -17.73 6.15
CA GLY A 355 2.08 -17.52 7.25
C GLY A 355 1.39 -16.15 7.26
N THR A 356 1.67 -15.27 6.29
CA THR A 356 1.02 -13.96 6.16
C THR A 356 -0.28 -14.08 5.37
N THR A 357 -1.41 -13.87 6.03
CA THR A 357 -2.73 -13.91 5.38
C THR A 357 -3.22 -12.51 5.00
N ILE A 358 -3.60 -12.35 3.74
CA ILE A 358 -4.27 -11.17 3.22
C ILE A 358 -5.78 -11.40 3.28
N TYR A 359 -6.52 -10.43 3.81
CA TYR A 359 -7.97 -10.50 3.93
C TYR A 359 -8.66 -9.48 3.04
N ARG A 360 -9.66 -9.94 2.28
CA ARG A 360 -10.70 -9.08 1.72
C ARG A 360 -11.83 -8.95 2.73
N GLY A 361 -12.34 -7.74 2.89
CA GLY A 361 -13.40 -7.50 3.85
C GLY A 361 -14.10 -6.16 3.69
N PHE A 362 -14.97 -5.89 4.65
CA PHE A 362 -15.86 -4.74 4.63
C PHE A 362 -15.74 -3.94 5.91
N TRP A 363 -15.59 -2.63 5.79
CA TRP A 363 -15.91 -1.70 6.86
C TRP A 363 -17.37 -1.30 6.79
N ASN A 364 -18.10 -1.49 7.88
CA ASN A 364 -19.37 -0.81 8.10
C ASN A 364 -19.08 0.53 8.77
N PHE A 365 -19.17 1.63 8.01
CA PHE A 365 -18.69 2.93 8.48
C PHE A 365 -19.44 3.44 9.71
N GLU A 366 -20.76 3.26 9.78
CA GLU A 366 -21.56 3.66 10.95
C GLU A 366 -21.08 2.93 12.22
N LEU A 367 -20.96 1.61 12.14
CA LEU A 367 -20.55 0.80 13.29
C LEU A 367 -19.08 1.04 13.67
N MET A 368 -18.21 1.24 12.69
CA MET A 368 -16.82 1.59 12.93
C MET A 368 -16.67 2.96 13.60
N VAL A 369 -17.47 3.96 13.21
CA VAL A 369 -17.53 5.26 13.89
C VAL A 369 -17.94 5.09 15.34
N ASN A 370 -18.97 4.28 15.62
CA ASN A 370 -19.40 4.00 16.99
C ASN A 370 -18.27 3.36 17.83
N VAL A 371 -17.54 2.39 17.25
CA VAL A 371 -16.37 1.78 17.90
C VAL A 371 -15.29 2.81 18.21
N PHE A 372 -14.97 3.70 17.27
CA PHE A 372 -13.90 4.68 17.45
C PHE A 372 -14.28 5.89 18.32
N ASN A 373 -15.57 6.21 18.45
CA ASN A 373 -16.04 7.24 19.39
C ASN A 373 -15.71 6.88 20.85
N ASP A 374 -15.75 5.58 21.18
CA ASP A 374 -15.46 5.06 22.52
C ASP A 374 -14.01 4.56 22.69
N THR A 375 -13.19 4.66 21.64
CA THR A 375 -11.83 4.10 21.62
C THR A 375 -10.76 5.19 21.45
N ASP A 376 -10.05 5.49 22.54
CA ASP A 376 -8.80 6.26 22.48
C ASP A 376 -7.61 5.38 22.05
N PHE A 377 -6.44 6.00 21.81
CA PHE A 377 -5.24 5.24 21.42
C PHE A 377 -4.82 4.17 22.45
N LYS A 378 -5.07 4.40 23.75
CA LYS A 378 -4.78 3.40 24.79
C LYS A 378 -5.74 2.22 24.70
N GLY A 379 -7.02 2.48 24.46
CA GLY A 379 -8.08 1.51 24.20
C GLY A 379 -7.76 0.66 22.97
N TYR A 380 -7.34 1.29 21.88
CA TYR A 380 -6.92 0.62 20.63
C TYR A 380 -5.83 -0.42 20.90
N LYS A 381 -4.75 -0.03 21.59
CA LYS A 381 -3.67 -0.95 21.97
C LYS A 381 -4.12 -2.03 22.95
N ARG A 382 -5.01 -1.69 23.89
CA ARG A 382 -5.53 -2.65 24.88
C ARG A 382 -6.38 -3.73 24.22
N ALA A 383 -7.23 -3.36 23.27
CA ALA A 383 -8.09 -4.28 22.53
C ALA A 383 -7.24 -5.35 21.81
N VAL A 384 -6.19 -4.92 21.08
CA VAL A 384 -5.25 -5.84 20.42
C VAL A 384 -4.53 -6.75 21.41
N ARG A 385 -4.00 -6.19 22.52
CA ARG A 385 -3.33 -7.00 23.56
C ARG A 385 -4.25 -8.05 24.18
N ASN A 386 -5.53 -7.74 24.37
CA ASN A 386 -6.50 -8.67 24.94
C ASN A 386 -6.90 -9.77 23.95
N SER A 387 -7.05 -9.44 22.66
CA SER A 387 -7.32 -10.40 21.60
C SER A 387 -6.20 -11.45 21.48
N ARG A 388 -4.93 -11.01 21.50
CA ARG A 388 -3.76 -11.93 21.49
C ARG A 388 -3.79 -12.91 22.66
N LYS A 389 -4.18 -12.45 23.86
CA LYS A 389 -4.29 -13.32 25.04
C LYS A 389 -5.38 -14.37 24.87
N LEU A 390 -6.56 -14.01 24.34
CA LEU A 390 -7.62 -14.97 24.08
C LEU A 390 -7.17 -16.06 23.07
N ASN A 391 -6.52 -15.66 21.98
CA ASN A 391 -6.02 -16.60 20.97
C ASN A 391 -4.94 -17.54 21.52
N SER A 392 -4.08 -17.06 22.44
CA SER A 392 -3.08 -17.91 23.13
C SER A 392 -3.68 -18.92 24.11
N VAL A 393 -4.89 -18.66 24.63
CA VAL A 393 -5.59 -19.54 25.60
C VAL A 393 -6.49 -20.56 24.88
N GLN A 394 -6.89 -20.29 23.63
CA GLN A 394 -7.77 -21.16 22.84
C GLN A 394 -7.04 -22.15 21.90
N GLN A 395 -5.70 -22.19 21.89
CA GLN A 395 -4.96 -23.23 21.14
C GLN A 395 -4.95 -24.57 21.89
N PRO A 396 -5.47 -25.67 21.31
CA PRO A 396 -5.26 -27.01 21.85
C PRO A 396 -3.78 -27.40 21.76
N VAL A 397 -3.31 -28.16 22.74
CA VAL A 397 -1.92 -28.64 22.94
C VAL A 397 -1.32 -29.43 21.75
N SER A 398 -2.08 -29.68 20.68
CA SER A 398 -1.69 -30.51 19.54
C SER A 398 -1.04 -29.76 18.36
N LEU A 399 -0.78 -28.45 18.45
CA LEU A 399 -0.11 -27.67 17.39
C LEU A 399 1.11 -26.87 17.91
N GLN A 400 1.90 -27.45 18.82
CA GLN A 400 3.23 -26.93 19.11
C GLN A 400 4.22 -27.43 18.04
N GLN A 401 4.42 -26.63 16.99
CA GLN A 401 5.72 -26.59 16.31
C GLN A 401 6.40 -25.26 16.68
N PRO A 402 7.72 -25.27 16.99
CA PRO A 402 8.41 -24.08 17.45
C PRO A 402 8.69 -23.16 16.25
N SER A 403 7.86 -22.12 16.06
CA SER A 403 8.24 -21.01 15.19
C SER A 403 9.20 -20.08 15.95
N SER A 404 10.48 -20.40 15.86
CA SER A 404 11.56 -19.53 16.32
C SER A 404 11.85 -18.45 15.27
N VAL A 405 11.14 -17.33 15.29
CA VAL A 405 11.69 -16.02 14.89
C VAL A 405 10.99 -14.93 15.72
N ASN A 406 11.69 -14.43 16.73
CA ASN A 406 11.39 -13.18 17.40
C ASN A 406 11.54 -12.02 16.40
N LYS A 407 10.46 -11.66 15.71
CA LYS A 407 10.26 -10.33 15.15
C LYS A 407 8.90 -9.88 15.68
N ASP A 408 8.92 -8.88 16.57
CA ASP A 408 7.79 -8.11 17.15
C ASP A 408 7.83 -7.93 18.68
N GLU A 409 8.98 -8.12 19.33
CA GLU A 409 9.13 -7.73 20.74
C GLU A 409 9.28 -6.22 20.99
N HIS A 410 9.09 -5.36 19.98
CA HIS A 410 9.10 -3.91 20.16
C HIS A 410 7.86 -3.24 19.57
N VAL A 411 6.72 -3.41 20.28
CA VAL A 411 5.48 -2.61 20.14
C VAL A 411 4.95 -2.14 21.50
#